data_AF-A0A3C0ZVT5-F1
#
_entry.id   AF-A0A3C0ZVT5-F1
#
_cell.length_a   1.000
_cell.length_b   1.000
_cell.length_c   1.000
_cell.angle_alpha   90.00
_cell.angle_beta   90.00
_cell.angle_gamma   90.00
#
_symmetry.space_group_name_H-M   'P 1'
#
loop_
_entity.id
_entity.type
_entity.pdbx_description
1 polymer ?
#
loop_
_entity_poly.entity_id
_entity_poly.type
_entity_poly.pdbx_seq_one_letter_code
_entity_poly.pdbx_strand_id
1 'polypeptide(L)'
;PVLLRDWLGVEDLPRYEAFISSWHSFRKRAENALAFLTEKSRSSVARYILQLFFVHPYLTEMEFYPQYEARMEICMGALGDAFRAAEGR
;
A
#
# COMPACT_ATOMS: atom_id res chain seq x y z
N PRO A 1 23.31 11.96 -21.46
CA PRO A 1 22.80 10.78 -20.72
C PRO A 1 21.63 11.19 -19.81
N VAL A 2 20.45 10.62 -20.00
CA VAL A 2 19.30 10.85 -19.10
C VAL A 2 19.45 9.91 -17.91
N LEU A 3 19.42 10.43 -16.69
CA LEU A 3 19.49 9.61 -15.48
C LEU A 3 18.07 9.13 -15.14
N LEU A 4 17.96 7.94 -14.57
CA LEU A 4 16.65 7.34 -14.25
C LEU A 4 15.77 8.27 -13.39
N ARG A 5 16.40 8.99 -12.44
CA ARG A 5 15.74 10.01 -11.61
C ARG A 5 15.15 11.18 -12.42
N ASP A 6 15.85 11.60 -13.48
CA ASP A 6 15.43 12.71 -14.33
C ASP A 6 14.29 12.26 -15.27
N TRP A 7 14.31 10.99 -15.70
CA TRP A 7 13.23 10.39 -16.49
C TRP A 7 11.95 10.17 -15.67
N LEU A 8 12.09 9.77 -14.40
CA LEU A 8 10.97 9.58 -13.49
C LEU A 8 10.46 10.89 -12.87
N GLY A 9 11.23 11.97 -12.94
CA GLY A 9 10.91 13.24 -12.28
C GLY A 9 10.90 13.14 -10.75
N VAL A 10 11.70 12.23 -10.19
CA VAL A 10 11.77 12.01 -8.73
C VAL A 10 13.15 12.42 -8.23
N GLU A 11 13.19 13.40 -7.33
CA GLU A 11 14.43 13.91 -6.76
C GLU A 11 15.13 12.87 -5.86
N ASP A 12 14.36 12.15 -5.05
CA ASP A 12 14.83 11.13 -4.11
C ASP A 12 14.50 9.72 -4.63
N LEU A 13 15.36 9.22 -5.52
CA LEU A 13 15.22 7.91 -6.13
C LEU A 13 15.21 6.75 -5.10
N PRO A 14 16.12 6.71 -4.10
CA PRO A 14 16.05 5.67 -3.06
C PRO A 14 14.72 5.63 -2.30
N ARG A 15 14.15 6.80 -1.95
CA ARG A 15 12.86 6.88 -1.25
C ARG A 15 11.71 6.41 -2.13
N TYR A 16 11.74 6.76 -3.42
CA TYR A 16 10.78 6.25 -4.40
C TYR A 16 10.88 4.73 -4.57
N GLU A 17 12.08 4.18 -4.68
CA GLU A 17 12.30 2.73 -4.81
C GLU A 17 11.82 1.96 -3.57
N ALA A 18 12.06 2.48 -2.37
CA ALA A 18 11.54 1.92 -1.13
C ALA A 18 10.01 1.94 -1.11
N PHE A 19 9.41 3.05 -1.49
CA PHE A 19 7.96 3.19 -1.63
C PHE A 19 7.38 2.15 -2.60
N ILE A 20 7.87 2.12 -3.85
CA ILE A 20 7.28 1.28 -4.89
C ILE A 20 7.45 -0.21 -4.54
N SER A 21 8.60 -0.59 -3.97
CA SER A 21 8.87 -1.94 -3.50
C SER A 21 7.92 -2.36 -2.36
N SER A 22 7.74 -1.49 -1.36
CA SER A 22 6.82 -1.74 -0.25
C SER A 22 5.37 -1.87 -0.72
N TRP A 23 4.94 -0.99 -1.64
CA TRP A 23 3.59 -0.99 -2.19
C TRP A 23 3.29 -2.27 -2.97
N HIS A 24 4.20 -2.69 -3.84
CA HIS A 24 4.04 -3.95 -4.59
C HIS A 24 4.03 -5.17 -3.66
N SER A 25 4.86 -5.17 -2.62
CA SER A 25 4.86 -6.25 -1.62
C SER A 25 3.53 -6.31 -0.87
N PHE A 26 3.00 -5.16 -0.42
CA PHE A 26 1.69 -5.06 0.20
C PHE A 26 0.58 -5.57 -0.74
N ARG A 27 0.55 -5.12 -2.00
CA ARG A 27 -0.47 -5.53 -2.97
C ARG A 27 -0.53 -7.04 -3.16
N LYS A 28 0.62 -7.70 -3.28
CA LYS A 28 0.68 -9.17 -3.40
C LYS A 28 0.11 -9.86 -2.15
N ARG A 29 0.49 -9.39 -0.95
CA ARG A 29 -0.05 -9.94 0.31
C ARG A 29 -1.55 -9.73 0.42
N ALA A 30 -2.04 -8.54 0.06
CA ALA A 30 -3.45 -8.21 0.05
C ALA A 30 -4.24 -9.09 -0.93
N GLU A 31 -3.76 -9.26 -2.17
CA GLU A 31 -4.38 -10.12 -3.16
C GLU A 31 -4.50 -11.57 -2.68
N ASN A 32 -3.40 -12.12 -2.13
CA ASN A 32 -3.40 -13.46 -1.56
C ASN A 32 -4.43 -13.58 -0.43
N ALA A 33 -4.46 -12.63 0.50
CA ALA A 33 -5.41 -12.68 1.61
C ALA A 33 -6.87 -12.57 1.16
N LEU A 34 -7.15 -11.67 0.19
CA LEU A 34 -8.48 -11.50 -0.39
C LEU A 34 -9.00 -12.76 -1.09
N ALA A 35 -8.12 -13.60 -1.63
CA ALA A 35 -8.50 -14.85 -2.28
C ALA A 35 -9.20 -15.83 -1.32
N PHE A 36 -8.81 -15.82 -0.03
CA PHE A 36 -9.34 -16.73 0.99
C PHE A 36 -10.56 -16.18 1.75
N LEU A 37 -10.94 -14.92 1.51
CA LEU A 37 -12.09 -14.31 2.13
C LEU A 37 -13.39 -14.65 1.39
N THR A 38 -14.50 -14.64 2.14
CA THR A 38 -15.85 -14.64 1.55
C THR A 38 -16.04 -13.40 0.67
N GLU A 39 -16.94 -13.46 -0.32
CA GLU A 39 -17.19 -12.33 -1.22
C GLU A 39 -17.55 -11.04 -0.48
N LYS A 40 -18.37 -11.13 0.57
CA LYS A 40 -18.73 -9.97 1.41
C LYS A 40 -17.51 -9.38 2.12
N SER A 41 -16.69 -10.22 2.75
CA SER A 41 -15.47 -9.78 3.44
C SER A 41 -14.44 -9.21 2.46
N ARG A 42 -14.27 -9.85 1.30
CA ARG A 42 -13.38 -9.41 0.22
C ARG A 42 -13.75 -8.01 -0.27
N SER A 43 -15.02 -7.79 -0.58
CA SER A 43 -15.53 -6.48 -1.01
C SER A 43 -15.33 -5.41 0.07
N SER A 44 -15.53 -5.75 1.35
CA SER A 44 -15.32 -4.82 2.46
C SER A 44 -13.85 -4.43 2.62
N VAL A 45 -12.93 -5.41 2.58
CA VAL A 45 -11.49 -5.17 2.69
C VAL A 45 -10.96 -4.39 1.50
N ALA A 46 -11.35 -4.75 0.27
CA ALA A 46 -10.97 -4.02 -0.93
C ALA A 46 -11.42 -2.55 -0.87
N ARG A 47 -12.67 -2.29 -0.43
CA ARG A 47 -13.17 -0.93 -0.24
C ARG A 47 -12.37 -0.17 0.82
N TYR A 48 -12.03 -0.80 1.94
CA TYR A 48 -11.22 -0.17 2.98
C TYR A 48 -9.83 0.27 2.46
N ILE A 49 -9.14 -0.61 1.72
CA ILE A 49 -7.85 -0.28 1.09
C ILE A 49 -8.01 0.90 0.12
N LEU A 50 -9.04 0.87 -0.73
CA LEU A 50 -9.31 1.98 -1.66
C LEU A 50 -9.59 3.29 -0.94
N GLN A 51 -10.38 3.25 0.14
CA GLN A 51 -10.68 4.44 0.94
C GLN A 51 -9.41 5.04 1.54
N LEU A 52 -8.56 4.20 2.11
CA LEU A 52 -7.37 4.66 2.82
C LEU A 52 -6.31 5.24 1.87
N PHE A 53 -6.07 4.64 0.70
CA PHE A 53 -4.98 5.05 -0.19
C PHE A 53 -5.40 5.96 -1.34
N PHE A 54 -6.66 5.94 -1.78
CA PHE A 54 -7.09 6.64 -3.00
C PHE A 54 -8.21 7.65 -2.78
N VAL A 55 -9.13 7.39 -1.84
CA VAL A 55 -10.27 8.31 -1.58
C VAL A 55 -9.90 9.37 -0.54
N HIS A 56 -9.22 8.98 0.54
CA HIS A 56 -8.78 9.94 1.54
C HIS A 56 -7.66 10.81 0.95
N PRO A 57 -7.84 12.14 0.84
CA PRO A 57 -6.86 13.00 0.20
C PRO A 57 -5.55 13.00 0.98
N TYR A 58 -4.43 13.08 0.27
CA TYR A 58 -3.16 13.43 0.90
C TYR A 58 -3.14 14.93 1.18
N LEU A 59 -2.55 15.33 2.31
CA LEU A 59 -2.37 16.73 2.65
C LEU A 59 -1.22 17.28 1.82
N THR A 60 -1.49 18.30 1.01
CA THR A 60 -0.52 18.94 0.10
C THR A 60 0.54 19.75 0.85
N GLU A 61 0.24 20.18 2.07
CA GLU A 61 1.16 20.89 2.96
C GLU A 61 2.18 19.95 3.64
N MET A 62 2.05 18.64 3.44
CA MET A 62 2.94 17.65 4.03
C MET A 62 3.53 16.75 2.93
N GLU A 63 4.72 16.25 3.21
CA GLU A 63 5.39 15.24 2.38
C GLU A 63 4.50 14.01 2.17
N PHE A 64 4.52 13.44 0.96
CA PHE A 64 3.71 12.27 0.62
C PHE A 64 4.13 11.00 1.38
N TYR A 65 5.42 10.69 1.41
CA TYR A 65 5.90 9.38 1.89
C TYR A 65 5.57 9.10 3.38
N PRO A 66 5.71 10.04 4.33
CA PRO A 66 5.32 9.78 5.72
C PRO A 66 3.82 9.53 5.88
N GLN A 67 2.99 10.21 5.07
CA GLN A 67 1.55 9.96 5.05
C GLN A 67 1.21 8.57 4.49
N TYR A 68 1.92 8.15 3.45
CA TYR A 68 1.80 6.79 2.91
C TYR A 68 2.22 5.74 3.95
N GLU A 69 3.36 5.93 4.63
CA GLU A 69 3.87 5.02 5.66
C GLU A 69 2.87 4.87 6.81
N ALA A 70 2.33 5.97 7.33
CA ALA A 70 1.32 5.93 8.38
C ALA A 70 0.05 5.18 7.94
N ARG A 71 -0.41 5.40 6.69
CA ARG A 71 -1.54 4.64 6.12
C ARG A 71 -1.20 3.17 5.96
N MET A 72 0.03 2.84 5.59
CA MET A 72 0.49 1.46 5.48
C MET A 72 0.47 0.77 6.84
N GLU A 73 0.97 1.42 7.91
CA GLU A 73 0.90 0.88 9.27
C GLU A 73 -0.54 0.64 9.72
N ILE A 74 -1.43 1.61 9.51
CA ILE A 74 -2.87 1.48 9.83
C ILE A 74 -3.49 0.30 9.06
N CYS A 75 -3.20 0.18 7.77
CA CYS A 75 -3.74 -0.88 6.93
C CYS A 75 -3.23 -2.26 7.36
N MET A 76 -1.91 -2.39 7.57
CA MET A 76 -1.26 -3.62 8.01
C MET A 76 -1.77 -4.06 9.38
N GLY A 77 -1.99 -3.12 10.31
CA GLY A 77 -2.58 -3.40 11.61
C GLY A 77 -4.02 -3.90 11.50
N ALA A 78 -4.85 -3.23 10.70
CA ALA A 78 -6.25 -3.60 10.50
C ALA A 78 -6.42 -4.94 9.77
N LEU A 79 -5.51 -5.28 8.86
CA LEU A 79 -5.56 -6.51 8.06
C LEU A 79 -4.68 -7.64 8.60
N GLY A 80 -4.02 -7.44 9.75
CA GLY A 80 -3.04 -8.36 10.30
C GLY A 80 -3.58 -9.79 10.49
N ASP A 81 -4.82 -9.94 10.93
CA ASP A 81 -5.45 -11.26 11.09
C ASP A 81 -5.72 -11.94 9.75
N ALA A 82 -6.15 -11.18 8.73
CA ALA A 82 -6.38 -11.69 7.38
C ALA A 82 -5.07 -12.12 6.71
N PHE A 83 -3.98 -11.38 6.93
CA PHE A 83 -2.66 -11.73 6.40
C PHE A 83 -2.05 -12.95 7.10
N ARG A 84 -2.16 -13.04 8.42
CA ARG A 84 -1.72 -14.23 9.18
C ARG A 84 -2.47 -15.49 8.76
N ALA A 85 -3.78 -15.39 8.51
CA ALA A 85 -4.58 -16.51 8.03
C ALA A 85 -4.16 -17.01 6.63
N ALA A 86 -3.63 -16.11 5.79
CA ALA A 86 -3.18 -16.42 4.43
C ALA A 86 -1.73 -16.95 4.36
N GLU A 87 -0.85 -16.53 5.28
CA GLU A 87 0.57 -16.93 5.31
C GLU A 87 0.83 -18.26 6.03
N GLY A 88 -0.07 -18.70 6.90
CA GLY A 88 0.05 -19.93 7.69
C GLY A 88 -0.42 -21.22 6.99
N ARG A 89 -0.68 -21.20 5.68
CA ARG A 89 -1.16 -22.36 4.91
C ARG A 89 -0.38 -22.58 3.63
#